data_AF-A0A816DT26-F1
#
_entry.id   AF-A0A816DT26-F1
#
_cell.length_a   1.000
_cell.length_b   1.000
_cell.length_c   1.000
_cell.angle_alpha   90.00
_cell.angle_beta   90.00
_cell.angle_gamma   90.00
#
_symmetry.space_group_name_H-M   'P 1'
#
loop_
_entity.id
_entity.type
_entity.pdbx_description
1 polymer ?
#
loop_
_entity_poly.entity_id
_entity_poly.type
_entity_poly.pdbx_seq_one_letter_code
_entity_poly.pdbx_strand_id
1 'polypeptide(L)'
;MADFLDLHIENKDGQLFTTVFQKPSYEPYYLPFNSVHPIHMKKNIIFTMLLRALRYCSTFQEYLNEREKLRMALVLNKYPNKFIDKQFEHVLLKCNIDQLLNVNNYELIRQKIIDSPIKEKMPVDYGKVMFVHFTYCLSMKTFPKKFHALWHKYFGESPINEILPVLGTRNVKNLQRQLIHTRQIK
;
A
#
# COMPACT_ATOMS: atom_id res chain seq x y z
N MET A 1 18.80 12.37 -19.77
CA MET A 1 17.49 11.90 -19.27
C MET A 1 17.52 10.38 -19.29
N ALA A 2 17.12 9.72 -18.21
CA ALA A 2 17.14 8.26 -18.08
C ALA A 2 15.95 7.77 -17.25
N ASP A 3 15.41 6.61 -17.59
CA ASP A 3 14.31 5.95 -16.87
C ASP A 3 14.81 4.66 -16.21
N PHE A 4 14.47 4.47 -14.94
CA PHE A 4 14.78 3.24 -14.22
C PHE A 4 13.64 2.85 -13.27
N LEU A 5 13.06 1.66 -13.48
CA LEU A 5 11.88 1.19 -12.74
C LEU A 5 10.74 2.21 -12.79
N ASP A 6 10.43 2.83 -11.65
CA ASP A 6 9.37 3.81 -11.45
C ASP A 6 9.94 5.24 -11.33
N LEU A 7 11.22 5.45 -11.64
CA LEU A 7 11.93 6.72 -11.52
C LEU A 7 12.30 7.27 -12.89
N HIS A 8 11.95 8.54 -13.07
CA HIS A 8 12.41 9.37 -14.17
C HIS A 8 13.54 10.25 -13.65
N ILE A 9 14.68 10.30 -14.34
CA ILE A 9 15.87 11.03 -13.88
C ILE A 9 16.35 12.00 -14.97
N GLU A 10 16.48 13.26 -14.59
CA GLU A 10 16.96 14.35 -15.42
C GLU A 10 18.15 15.03 -14.75
N ASN A 11 19.21 15.33 -15.52
CA ASN A 11 20.32 16.15 -15.03
C ASN A 11 20.14 17.56 -15.57
N LYS A 12 19.98 18.54 -14.68
CA LYS A 12 19.91 19.97 -14.99
C LYS A 12 21.10 20.63 -14.33
N ASP A 13 22.05 21.09 -15.14
CA ASP A 13 23.22 21.85 -14.69
C ASP A 13 24.03 21.17 -13.57
N GLY A 14 24.17 19.84 -13.63
CA GLY A 14 24.91 19.05 -12.64
C GLY A 14 24.09 18.60 -11.44
N GLN A 15 22.80 18.96 -11.36
CA GLN A 15 21.87 18.52 -10.32
C GLN A 15 20.90 17.48 -10.87
N LEU A 16 20.68 16.42 -10.10
CA LEU A 16 19.74 15.36 -10.46
C LEU A 16 18.33 15.70 -9.97
N PHE A 17 17.41 15.80 -10.92
CA PHE A 17 15.98 15.92 -10.69
C PHE A 17 15.31 14.59 -10.97
N THR A 18 14.44 14.18 -10.05
CA THR A 18 13.73 12.91 -10.18
C THR A 18 12.23 13.14 -10.13
N THR A 19 11.48 12.36 -10.91
CA THR A 19 10.01 12.31 -10.86
C THR A 19 9.53 10.86 -10.98
N VAL A 20 8.23 10.66 -10.79
CA VAL A 20 7.62 9.34 -10.97
C VAL A 20 7.55 9.03 -12.46
N PHE A 21 8.20 7.95 -12.88
CA PHE A 21 8.07 7.41 -14.24
C PHE A 21 6.84 6.51 -14.34
N GLN A 22 6.10 6.67 -15.43
CA GLN A 22 5.02 5.77 -15.83
C GLN A 22 5.27 5.35 -17.28
N LYS A 23 5.14 4.05 -17.56
CA LYS A 23 5.28 3.54 -18.92
C LYS A 23 4.25 4.20 -19.84
N PRO A 24 4.53 4.39 -21.15
CA PRO A 24 3.57 4.97 -22.09
C PRO A 24 2.23 4.21 -22.15
N SER A 25 2.26 2.91 -21.89
CA SER A 25 1.08 2.04 -21.83
C SER A 25 0.37 2.06 -20.48
N TYR A 26 0.75 2.96 -19.57
CA TYR A 26 0.17 3.02 -18.24
C TYR A 26 -1.27 3.53 -18.33
N GLU A 27 -2.20 2.73 -17.81
CA GLU A 27 -3.57 3.15 -17.59
C GLU A 27 -3.74 3.54 -16.11
N PRO A 28 -4.55 4.55 -15.79
CA PRO A 28 -4.87 4.93 -14.42
C PRO A 28 -5.83 3.92 -13.76
N TYR A 29 -5.55 2.62 -13.90
CA TYR A 29 -6.35 1.54 -13.36
C TYR A 29 -5.79 1.11 -12.00
N TYR A 30 -6.59 1.32 -10.97
CA TYR A 30 -6.36 0.77 -9.64
C TYR A 30 -7.48 -0.20 -9.31
N LEU A 31 -7.27 -0.99 -8.26
CA LEU A 31 -8.31 -1.86 -7.76
C LEU A 31 -9.60 -1.05 -7.47
N PRO A 32 -10.72 -1.32 -8.16
CA PRO A 32 -11.94 -0.54 -8.00
C PRO A 32 -12.46 -0.56 -6.56
N PHE A 33 -12.99 0.57 -6.09
CA PHE A 33 -13.43 0.70 -4.71
C PHE A 33 -14.59 -0.24 -4.35
N ASN A 34 -15.45 -0.54 -5.31
CA ASN A 34 -16.59 -1.48 -5.17
C ASN A 34 -16.19 -2.95 -5.25
N SER A 35 -14.92 -3.28 -5.53
CA SER A 35 -14.47 -4.67 -5.59
C SER A 35 -14.59 -5.38 -4.23
N VAL A 36 -14.71 -6.71 -4.25
CA VAL A 36 -14.85 -7.54 -3.04
C VAL A 36 -13.60 -7.53 -2.17
N HIS A 37 -12.50 -6.91 -2.58
CA HIS A 37 -11.25 -6.93 -1.82
C HIS A 37 -11.36 -6.22 -0.46
N PRO A 38 -10.56 -6.66 0.53
CA PRO A 38 -10.45 -6.02 1.83
C PRO A 38 -10.16 -4.52 1.74
N ILE A 39 -10.72 -3.74 2.67
CA ILE A 39 -10.52 -2.28 2.70
C ILE A 39 -9.04 -1.91 2.92
N HIS A 40 -8.26 -2.72 3.63
CA HIS A 40 -6.85 -2.44 3.87
C HIS A 40 -6.02 -2.44 2.58
N MET A 41 -6.38 -3.26 1.58
CA MET A 41 -5.69 -3.26 0.28
C MET A 41 -5.91 -1.94 -0.45
N LYS A 42 -7.15 -1.44 -0.44
CA LYS A 42 -7.53 -0.15 -1.04
C LYS A 42 -6.81 1.03 -0.35
N LYS A 43 -6.68 0.98 0.98
CA LYS A 43 -5.86 1.94 1.74
C LYS A 43 -4.38 1.86 1.36
N ASN A 44 -3.84 0.65 1.25
CA ASN A 44 -2.44 0.43 0.92
C ASN A 44 -2.07 0.98 -0.46
N ILE A 45 -2.94 0.86 -1.47
CA ILE A 45 -2.71 1.44 -2.80
C ILE A 45 -2.43 2.95 -2.69
N ILE A 46 -3.31 3.67 -2.00
CA ILE A 46 -3.16 5.12 -1.78
C ILE A 46 -1.87 5.41 -1.03
N PHE A 47 -1.61 4.65 0.04
CA PHE A 47 -0.42 4.82 0.85
C PHE A 47 0.87 4.67 0.03
N THR A 48 0.99 3.59 -0.74
CA THR A 48 2.17 3.31 -1.54
C THR A 48 2.39 4.33 -2.64
N MET A 49 1.33 4.76 -3.33
CA MET A 49 1.45 5.68 -4.46
C MET A 49 1.81 7.09 -4.00
N LEU A 50 1.20 7.57 -2.91
CA LEU A 50 1.52 8.90 -2.38
C LEU A 50 2.90 8.94 -1.72
N LEU A 51 3.28 7.88 -0.98
CA LEU A 51 4.63 7.75 -0.43
C LEU A 51 5.69 7.72 -1.55
N ARG A 52 5.39 7.05 -2.67
CA ARG A 52 6.24 7.06 -3.86
C ARG A 52 6.41 8.48 -4.40
N ALA A 53 5.31 9.23 -4.57
CA ALA A 53 5.38 10.62 -5.02
C ALA A 53 6.23 11.50 -4.10
N LEU A 54 6.07 11.36 -2.77
CA LEU A 54 6.88 12.09 -1.77
C LEU A 54 8.37 11.78 -1.88
N ARG A 55 8.74 10.53 -2.16
CA ARG A 55 10.14 10.10 -2.28
C ARG A 55 10.75 10.48 -3.61
N TYR A 56 9.98 10.36 -4.70
CA TYR A 56 10.55 10.40 -6.05
C TYR A 56 10.59 11.80 -6.63
N CYS A 57 9.61 12.66 -6.34
CA CYS A 57 9.58 14.01 -6.93
C CYS A 57 10.63 14.90 -6.25
N SER A 58 11.56 15.49 -7.00
CA SER A 58 12.57 16.39 -6.43
C SER A 58 11.96 17.75 -6.06
N THR A 59 10.94 18.20 -6.79
CA THR A 59 10.30 19.50 -6.54
C THR A 59 8.90 19.36 -5.96
N PHE A 60 8.47 20.38 -5.19
CA PHE A 60 7.12 20.43 -4.66
C PHE A 60 6.05 20.45 -5.76
N GLN A 61 6.33 21.12 -6.89
CA GLN A 61 5.40 21.20 -8.01
C GLN A 61 5.18 19.83 -8.67
N GLU A 62 6.25 19.05 -8.88
CA GLU A 62 6.14 17.70 -9.42
C GLU A 62 5.38 16.77 -8.48
N TYR A 63 5.59 16.91 -7.17
CA TYR A 63 4.81 16.19 -6.16
C TYR A 63 3.32 16.54 -6.22
N LEU A 64 2.97 17.82 -6.34
CA LEU A 64 1.56 18.23 -6.49
C LEU A 64 0.94 17.65 -7.76
N ASN A 65 1.67 17.68 -8.87
CA ASN A 65 1.21 17.10 -10.13
C ASN A 65 0.95 15.59 -9.99
N GLU A 66 1.88 14.84 -9.38
CA GLU A 66 1.69 13.40 -9.14
C GLU A 66 0.57 13.10 -8.14
N ARG A 67 0.41 13.92 -7.10
CA ARG A 67 -0.70 13.81 -6.14
C ARG A 67 -2.06 14.00 -6.82
N GLU A 68 -2.18 14.97 -7.73
CA GLU A 68 -3.43 15.18 -8.46
C GLU A 68 -3.70 14.09 -9.51
N LYS A 69 -2.68 13.61 -10.23
CA LYS A 69 -2.81 12.43 -11.09
C LYS A 69 -3.32 11.21 -10.31
N LEU A 70 -2.78 10.98 -9.11
CA LEU A 70 -3.23 9.92 -8.21
C LEU A 70 -4.69 10.12 -7.79
N ARG A 71 -5.08 11.33 -7.39
CA ARG A 71 -6.47 11.64 -7.03
C ARG A 71 -7.42 11.37 -8.19
N MET A 72 -7.10 11.87 -9.38
CA MET A 72 -7.91 11.64 -10.59
C MET A 72 -8.09 10.14 -10.87
N ALA A 73 -7.00 9.38 -10.85
CA ALA A 73 -7.04 7.93 -11.05
C ALA A 73 -7.90 7.23 -9.97
N LEU A 74 -7.82 7.61 -8.71
CA LEU A 74 -8.66 7.05 -7.64
C LEU A 74 -10.15 7.36 -7.85
N VAL A 75 -10.48 8.60 -8.25
CA VAL A 75 -11.87 8.99 -8.57
C VAL A 75 -12.41 8.17 -9.75
N LEU A 76 -11.61 7.98 -10.81
CA LEU A 76 -11.96 7.12 -11.94
C LEU A 76 -12.25 5.67 -11.50
N ASN A 77 -11.50 5.16 -10.53
CA ASN A 77 -11.70 3.85 -9.91
C ASN A 77 -12.76 3.84 -8.77
N LYS A 78 -13.62 4.86 -8.73
CA LYS A 78 -14.79 4.99 -7.84
C LYS A 78 -14.48 5.11 -6.35
N TYR A 79 -13.29 5.61 -5.99
CA TYR A 79 -12.97 5.91 -4.60
C TYR A 79 -13.74 7.16 -4.14
N PRO A 80 -14.39 7.15 -2.96
CA PRO A 80 -15.05 8.34 -2.43
C PRO A 80 -14.04 9.44 -2.08
N ASN A 81 -14.31 10.70 -2.45
CA ASN A 81 -13.41 11.84 -2.17
C ASN A 81 -13.01 11.93 -0.69
N LYS A 82 -13.98 11.85 0.23
CA LYS A 82 -13.72 11.83 1.69
C LYS A 82 -12.77 10.71 2.12
N PHE A 83 -12.81 9.56 1.44
CA PHE A 83 -11.89 8.45 1.71
C PHE A 83 -10.48 8.78 1.21
N ILE A 84 -10.37 9.35 0.00
CA ILE A 84 -9.09 9.79 -0.58
C ILE A 84 -8.40 10.80 0.34
N ASP A 85 -9.10 11.86 0.72
CA ASP A 85 -8.53 12.94 1.55
C ASP A 85 -8.06 12.42 2.90
N LYS A 86 -8.90 11.61 3.58
CA LYS A 86 -8.52 10.95 4.83
C LYS A 86 -7.29 10.04 4.67
N GLN A 87 -7.15 9.36 3.54
CA GLN A 87 -5.96 8.52 3.31
C GLN A 87 -4.72 9.35 2.97
N PHE A 88 -4.86 10.48 2.28
CA PHE A 88 -3.74 11.39 2.03
C PHE A 88 -3.21 11.97 3.34
N GLU A 89 -4.10 12.46 4.21
CA GLU A 89 -3.73 12.91 5.57
C GLU A 89 -3.05 11.80 6.37
N HIS A 90 -3.60 10.58 6.32
CA HIS A 90 -3.02 9.43 7.01
C HIS A 90 -1.59 9.11 6.57
N VAL A 91 -1.27 9.27 5.27
CA VAL A 91 0.09 9.09 4.77
C VAL A 91 1.04 10.14 5.35
N LEU A 92 0.63 11.41 5.35
CA LEU A 92 1.43 12.50 5.88
C LEU A 92 1.72 12.30 7.37
N LEU A 93 0.70 11.99 8.16
CA LEU A 93 0.85 11.69 9.60
C LEU A 93 1.78 10.50 9.83
N LYS A 94 1.69 9.44 9.01
CA LYS A 94 2.56 8.26 9.13
C LYS A 94 4.01 8.53 8.73
N CYS A 95 4.26 9.59 7.96
CA CYS A 95 5.59 10.09 7.64
C CYS A 95 6.08 11.15 8.63
N ASN A 96 5.35 11.39 9.74
CA ASN A 96 5.63 12.44 10.72
C ASN A 96 5.67 13.85 10.08
N ILE A 97 4.76 14.09 9.13
CA ILE A 97 4.56 15.41 8.51
C ILE A 97 3.36 16.07 9.19
N ASP A 98 3.64 16.94 10.15
CA ASP A 98 2.61 17.66 10.91
C ASP A 98 2.30 19.04 10.33
N GLN A 99 3.11 19.50 9.36
CA GLN A 99 3.00 20.81 8.73
C GLN A 99 2.53 20.69 7.27
N LEU A 100 1.88 21.74 6.77
CA LEU A 100 1.51 21.82 5.36
C LEU A 100 2.77 21.86 4.48
N LEU A 101 2.84 20.97 3.49
CA LEU A 101 3.91 20.97 2.50
C LEU A 101 3.82 22.22 1.62
N ASN A 102 4.95 22.88 1.41
CA ASN A 102 5.11 24.04 0.54
C ASN A 102 6.50 24.01 -0.11
N VAL A 103 6.75 24.94 -1.03
CA VAL A 103 8.01 25.01 -1.78
C VAL A 103 9.24 25.08 -0.87
N ASN A 104 9.13 25.75 0.29
CA ASN A 104 10.26 26.03 1.18
C ASN A 104 10.61 24.85 2.11
N ASN A 105 9.62 24.05 2.53
CA ASN A 105 9.83 22.95 3.48
C ASN A 105 9.89 21.56 2.81
N TYR A 106 9.47 21.44 1.55
CA TYR A 106 9.31 20.17 0.88
C TYR A 106 10.61 19.37 0.78
N GLU A 107 11.71 20.00 0.38
CA GLU A 107 12.99 19.33 0.18
C GLU A 107 13.52 18.73 1.49
N LEU A 108 13.50 19.51 2.58
CA LEU A 108 13.91 19.05 3.91
C LEU A 108 13.07 17.87 4.40
N ILE A 109 11.75 17.90 4.17
CA ILE A 109 10.84 16.82 4.56
C ILE A 109 11.08 15.57 3.70
N ARG A 110 11.23 15.74 2.38
CA ARG A 110 11.53 14.66 1.45
C ARG A 110 12.83 13.97 1.84
N GLN A 111 13.87 14.73 2.15
CA GLN A 111 15.17 14.18 2.54
C GLN A 111 15.04 13.30 3.79
N LYS A 112 14.31 13.75 4.82
CA LYS A 112 14.01 12.94 6.02
C LYS A 112 13.28 11.63 5.70
N ILE A 113 12.43 11.61 4.67
CA ILE A 113 11.70 10.41 4.27
C ILE A 113 12.62 9.42 3.54
N ILE A 114 13.54 9.94 2.73
CA ILE A 114 14.54 9.14 2.00
C ILE A 114 15.54 8.52 2.97
N ASP A 115 16.05 9.33 3.90
CA ASP A 115 17.02 8.92 4.91
C ASP A 115 16.42 8.08 6.03
N SER A 116 15.09 7.90 6.03
CA SER A 116 14.40 7.08 7.00
C SER A 116 14.96 5.65 6.97
N PRO A 117 15.43 5.11 8.10
CA PRO A 117 16.08 3.82 8.13
C PRO A 117 15.11 2.74 7.60
N ILE A 118 15.66 1.82 6.83
CA ILE A 118 14.92 0.64 6.40
C ILE A 118 14.52 -0.10 7.69
N LYS A 119 13.21 -0.14 7.97
CA LYS A 119 12.70 -0.95 9.08
C LYS A 119 12.92 -2.41 8.71
N GLU A 120 13.98 -2.99 9.26
CA GLU A 120 14.17 -4.44 9.21
C GLU A 120 12.94 -5.10 9.83
N LYS A 121 12.34 -6.04 9.10
CA LYS A 121 11.29 -6.86 9.69
C LYS A 121 11.95 -7.71 10.76
N MET A 122 11.51 -7.54 12.00
CA MET A 122 11.93 -8.44 13.07
C MET A 122 11.61 -9.89 12.65
N PRO A 123 12.53 -10.84 12.85
CA PRO A 123 12.30 -12.23 12.52
C PRO A 123 11.05 -12.72 13.28
N VAL A 124 10.20 -13.46 12.58
CA VAL A 124 8.99 -14.01 13.20
C VAL A 124 9.37 -15.23 14.01
N ASP A 125 9.03 -15.24 15.29
CA ASP A 125 9.14 -16.41 16.14
C ASP A 125 8.00 -17.39 15.80
N TYR A 126 8.30 -18.40 14.98
CA TYR A 126 7.33 -19.43 14.58
C TYR A 126 6.90 -20.36 15.73
N GLY A 127 7.58 -20.32 16.88
CA GLY A 127 7.12 -21.00 18.10
C GLY A 127 5.96 -20.26 18.79
N LYS A 128 5.86 -18.94 18.57
CA LYS A 128 4.87 -18.06 19.21
C LYS A 128 3.88 -17.43 18.24
N VAL A 129 4.01 -17.66 16.93
CA VAL A 129 3.15 -17.04 15.92
C VAL A 129 2.57 -18.10 15.00
N MET A 130 1.24 -18.12 14.89
CA MET A 130 0.52 -18.97 13.95
C MET A 130 -0.12 -18.13 12.84
N PHE A 131 0.27 -18.35 11.59
CA PHE A 131 -0.35 -17.67 10.45
C PHE A 131 -1.63 -18.38 10.00
N VAL A 132 -2.77 -17.74 10.20
CA VAL A 132 -4.07 -18.24 9.77
C VAL A 132 -4.50 -17.52 8.51
N HIS A 133 -4.47 -18.23 7.39
CA HIS A 133 -4.84 -17.66 6.11
C HIS A 133 -6.29 -17.98 5.75
N PHE A 134 -7.04 -16.99 5.29
CA PHE A 134 -8.43 -17.17 4.85
C PHE A 134 -8.71 -16.46 3.53
N THR A 135 -9.69 -16.97 2.79
CA THR A 135 -10.19 -16.32 1.57
C THR A 135 -11.16 -15.22 1.96
N TYR A 136 -10.89 -13.98 1.56
CA TYR A 136 -11.78 -12.88 1.90
C TYR A 136 -13.04 -12.89 1.01
N CYS A 137 -14.20 -12.94 1.66
CA CYS A 137 -15.51 -12.74 1.04
C CYS A 137 -16.23 -11.58 1.72
N LEU A 138 -17.18 -10.93 1.03
CA LEU A 138 -17.89 -9.75 1.56
C LEU A 138 -18.61 -10.04 2.88
N SER A 139 -19.13 -11.25 3.06
CA SER A 139 -19.75 -11.75 4.29
C SER A 139 -18.76 -11.94 5.45
N MET A 140 -17.46 -12.07 5.16
CA MET A 140 -16.39 -12.28 6.14
C MET A 140 -15.71 -10.99 6.61
N LYS A 141 -16.30 -9.82 6.36
CA LYS A 141 -15.79 -8.52 6.86
C LYS A 141 -15.48 -8.52 8.37
N THR A 142 -16.32 -9.20 9.15
CA THR A 142 -16.18 -9.28 10.62
C THR A 142 -15.39 -10.49 11.09
N PHE A 143 -14.95 -11.36 10.17
CA PHE A 143 -14.26 -12.60 10.50
C PHE A 143 -13.03 -12.36 11.38
N PRO A 144 -12.11 -11.40 11.10
CA PRO A 144 -10.94 -11.23 11.95
C PRO A 144 -11.29 -10.90 13.41
N LYS A 145 -12.27 -10.01 13.61
CA LYS A 145 -12.73 -9.64 14.96
C LYS A 145 -13.35 -10.83 15.68
N LYS A 146 -14.23 -11.57 14.99
CA LYS A 146 -14.89 -12.76 15.55
C LYS A 146 -13.89 -13.88 15.85
N PHE A 147 -12.92 -14.09 14.97
CA PHE A 147 -11.86 -15.08 15.17
C PHE A 147 -11.05 -14.76 16.41
N HIS A 148 -10.58 -13.53 16.59
CA HIS A 148 -9.84 -13.15 17.80
C HIS A 148 -10.68 -13.27 19.08
N ALA A 149 -11.97 -12.92 19.02
CA ALA A 149 -12.88 -13.12 20.16
C ALA A 149 -13.04 -14.61 20.52
N LEU A 150 -13.18 -15.48 19.51
CA LEU A 150 -13.25 -16.93 19.72
C LEU A 150 -11.91 -17.49 20.22
N TRP A 151 -10.79 -17.01 19.66
CA TRP A 151 -9.45 -17.42 20.07
C TRP A 151 -9.23 -17.14 21.56
N HIS A 152 -9.50 -15.90 21.98
CA HIS A 152 -9.40 -15.52 23.38
C HIS A 152 -10.36 -16.32 24.28
N LYS A 153 -11.61 -16.54 23.82
CA LYS A 153 -12.62 -17.28 24.60
C LYS A 153 -12.19 -18.72 24.89
N TYR A 154 -11.63 -19.43 23.91
CA TYR A 154 -11.33 -20.86 24.06
C TYR A 154 -9.87 -21.17 24.41
N PHE A 155 -8.94 -20.30 24.01
CA PHE A 155 -7.51 -20.53 24.19
C PHE A 155 -6.84 -19.53 25.13
N GLY A 156 -7.56 -18.53 25.67
CA GLY A 156 -7.00 -17.52 26.58
C GLY A 156 -6.45 -18.07 27.89
N GLU A 157 -6.97 -19.21 28.37
CA GLU A 157 -6.49 -19.89 29.58
C GLU A 157 -5.71 -21.19 29.25
N SER A 158 -5.49 -21.45 27.96
CA SER A 158 -4.80 -22.66 27.47
C SER A 158 -3.27 -22.47 27.50
N PRO A 159 -2.48 -23.55 27.58
CA PRO A 159 -1.03 -23.50 27.31
C PRO A 159 -0.69 -22.91 25.93
N ILE A 160 -1.66 -22.93 24.99
CA ILE A 160 -1.55 -22.36 23.64
C ILE A 160 -1.76 -20.82 23.63
N ASN A 161 -2.11 -20.18 24.75
CA ASN A 161 -2.31 -18.73 24.83
C ASN A 161 -1.07 -17.92 24.42
N GLU A 162 0.13 -18.50 24.57
CA GLU A 162 1.38 -17.87 24.13
C GLU A 162 1.52 -17.78 22.60
N ILE A 163 0.69 -18.52 21.85
CA ILE A 163 0.65 -18.46 20.39
C ILE A 163 -0.26 -17.30 19.95
N LEU A 164 0.34 -16.32 19.27
CA LEU A 164 -0.35 -15.22 18.61
C LEU A 164 -0.83 -15.63 17.22
N PRO A 165 -2.15 -15.74 16.97
CA PRO A 165 -2.64 -15.98 15.63
C PRO A 165 -2.59 -14.70 14.79
N VAL A 166 -1.91 -14.74 13.66
CA VAL A 166 -1.83 -13.65 12.68
C VAL A 166 -2.68 -14.00 11.47
N LEU A 167 -3.73 -13.23 11.25
CA LEU A 167 -4.66 -13.47 10.15
C LEU A 167 -4.16 -12.83 8.85
N GLY A 168 -4.04 -13.65 7.81
CA GLY A 168 -3.69 -13.23 6.45
C GLY A 168 -4.82 -13.50 5.47
N THR A 169 -5.07 -12.58 4.54
CA THR A 169 -6.00 -12.85 3.42
C THR A 169 -5.25 -13.51 2.27
N ARG A 170 -5.78 -14.61 1.74
CA ARG A 170 -5.33 -15.19 0.47
C ARG A 170 -6.14 -14.64 -0.68
N ASN A 171 -5.49 -14.45 -1.81
CA ASN A 171 -6.17 -14.18 -3.07
C ASN A 171 -7.07 -15.37 -3.42
N VAL A 172 -8.31 -15.07 -3.83
CA VAL A 172 -9.21 -16.07 -4.41
C VAL A 172 -8.52 -16.69 -5.63
N LYS A 173 -8.73 -17.98 -5.90
CA LYS A 173 -8.35 -18.55 -7.21
C LYS A 173 -9.13 -17.74 -8.27
N ASN A 174 -8.42 -16.92 -9.04
CA ASN A 174 -9.04 -16.15 -10.12
C ASN A 174 -9.37 -17.08 -11.30
N LEU A 175 -10.25 -16.62 -12.18
CA LEU A 175 -10.65 -17.35 -13.38
C LEU A 175 -9.43 -17.80 -14.18
N GLN A 176 -8.40 -16.95 -14.30
CA GLN A 176 -7.13 -17.31 -14.94
C GLN A 176 -6.47 -18.55 -14.33
N ARG A 177 -6.36 -18.67 -13.00
CA ARG A 177 -5.84 -19.88 -12.34
C ARG A 177 -6.73 -21.11 -12.49
N GLN A 178 -8.03 -20.93 -12.71
CA GLN A 178 -8.96 -22.04 -13.00
C GLN A 178 -8.91 -22.46 -14.47
N LEU A 179 -8.68 -21.51 -15.38
CA LEU A 179 -8.59 -21.71 -16.83
C LEU A 179 -7.21 -22.19 -17.27
N ILE A 180 -6.18 -22.00 -16.43
CA ILE A 180 -4.93 -22.77 -16.51
C ILE A 180 -5.24 -24.18 -15.97
N HIS A 181 -6.10 -24.91 -16.67
CA HIS A 181 -6.05 -26.36 -16.61
C HIS A 181 -4.70 -26.75 -17.18
N THR A 182 -3.85 -27.32 -16.34
CA THR A 182 -2.66 -28.07 -16.72
C THR A 182 -3.10 -29.00 -17.86
N ARG A 183 -2.59 -28.80 -19.08
CA ARG A 183 -2.58 -29.88 -20.07
C ARG A 183 -1.95 -31.06 -19.33
N GLN A 184 -2.73 -32.10 -19.06
CA GLN A 184 -2.15 -33.37 -18.66
C GLN A 184 -1.25 -33.77 -19.82
N ILE A 185 0.05 -33.74 -19.58
CA ILE A 185 1.02 -34.31 -20.49
C ILE A 185 0.71 -35.81 -20.47
N LYS A 186 0.05 -36.28 -21.53
CA LYS A 186 0.07 -37.68 -21.92
C LYS A 186 1.27 -37.89 -22.82
#